data_AF-A0A7K3WRD8-F1
#
_entry.id   AF-A0A7K3WRD8-F1
#
_cell.length_a   1.000
_cell.length_b   1.000
_cell.length_c   1.000
_cell.angle_alpha   90.00
_cell.angle_beta   90.00
_cell.angle_gamma   90.00
#
_symmetry.space_group_name_H-M   'P 1'
#
loop_
_entity.id
_entity.type
_entity.pdbx_description
1 polymer ?
#
loop_
_entity_poly.entity_id
_entity_poly.type
_entity_poly.pdbx_seq_one_letter_code
_entity_poly.pdbx_strand_id
1 'polypeptide(L)' 'MKHSDGRITTIPVHKNEDLPKGLLRKIMREDLKVDISEFENLIK' A
#
# COMPACT_ATOMS: atom_id res chain seq x y z
N MET A 1 10.90 4.59 -2.99
CA MET A 1 11.45 3.22 -2.84
C MET A 1 10.96 2.38 -4.01
N LYS A 2 11.76 1.42 -4.49
CA LYS A 2 11.46 0.57 -5.64
C LYS A 2 11.52 -0.89 -5.19
N HIS A 3 10.50 -1.67 -5.53
CA HIS A 3 10.47 -3.09 -5.23
C HIS A 3 11.48 -3.84 -6.13
N SER A 4 12.02 -4.97 -5.65
CA SER A 4 13.04 -5.76 -6.35
C SER A 4 12.57 -6.27 -7.72
N ASP A 5 11.27 -6.52 -7.88
CA ASP A 5 10.63 -6.89 -9.15
C ASP A 5 10.33 -5.70 -10.09
N GLY A 6 10.67 -4.48 -9.69
CA GLY A 6 10.51 -3.28 -10.51
C GLY A 6 9.26 -2.44 -10.24
N ARG A 7 8.34 -2.87 -9.37
CA ARG A 7 7.15 -2.08 -9.00
C ARG A 7 7.52 -0.82 -8.20
N ILE A 8 6.77 0.25 -8.46
CA ILE A 8 6.96 1.56 -7.85
C ILE A 8 5.58 2.16 -7.57
N THR A 9 5.39 2.68 -6.36
CA THR A 9 4.18 3.40 -5.96
C THR A 9 4.58 4.71 -5.28
N THR A 10 3.85 5.78 -5.56
CA THR A 10 4.00 7.08 -4.90
C THR A 10 2.81 7.30 -3.98
N ILE A 11 3.07 7.60 -2.71
CA ILE A 11 2.01 7.87 -1.72
C ILE A 11 2.23 9.29 -1.18
N PRO A 12 1.26 10.21 -1.32
CA PRO A 12 1.33 11.49 -0.67
C PRO A 12 1.14 11.31 0.85
N VAL A 13 2.07 11.84 1.64
CA VAL A 13 2.01 11.78 3.10
C VAL A 13 1.50 13.12 3.63
N HIS A 14 0.19 13.19 3.88
CA HIS A 14 -0.43 14.30 4.57
C HIS A 14 -0.46 13.99 6.07
N LYS A 15 0.08 14.88 6.91
CA LYS A 15 0.09 14.67 8.37
C LYS A 15 -1.35 14.76 8.92
N ASN A 16 -1.71 13.83 9.80
CA ASN A 16 -2.99 13.73 10.52
C ASN A 16 -4.21 13.30 9.70
N GLU A 17 -4.01 12.77 8.49
CA GLU A 17 -5.11 12.18 7.71
C GLU A 17 -4.82 10.71 7.42
N ASP A 18 -5.78 9.86 7.78
CA ASP A 18 -5.75 8.46 7.38
C ASP A 18 -6.05 8.33 5.89
N LEU A 19 -5.40 7.35 5.24
CA LEU A 19 -5.74 6.99 3.87
C LEU A 19 -7.19 6.48 3.83
N PRO A 20 -8.04 7.02 2.93
CA PRO A 20 -9.38 6.48 2.74
C PRO A 20 -9.33 4.99 2.42
N LYS A 21 -10.26 4.21 3.00
CA LYS A 21 -10.31 2.74 2.86
C LYS A 21 -10.28 2.25 1.41
N GLY A 22 -10.93 2.98 0.49
CA GLY A 22 -10.92 2.66 -0.94
C GLY A 22 -9.55 2.84 -1.58
N LEU A 23 -8.85 3.93 -1.23
CA LEU A 23 -7.51 4.22 -1.75
C LEU A 23 -6.49 3.19 -1.21
N LEU A 24 -6.55 2.87 0.08
CA LEU A 24 -5.70 1.84 0.67
C LEU A 24 -5.89 0.48 -0.03
N ARG A 25 -7.14 0.08 -0.26
CA ARG A 25 -7.46 -1.18 -0.96
C ARG A 25 -6.98 -1.19 -2.41
N LYS A 26 -7.07 -0.05 -3.10
CA LYS A 26 -6.57 0.11 -4.47
C LYS A 26 -5.04 -0.08 -4.49
N ILE A 27 -4.32 0.63 -3.63
CA ILE A 27 -2.86 0.53 -3.51
C ILE A 27 -2.45 -0.92 -3.23
N MET A 28 -3.10 -1.57 -2.26
CA MET A 28 -2.79 -2.96 -1.90
C MET A 28 -3.01 -3.94 -3.07
N ARG A 29 -4.16 -3.86 -3.75
CA ARG A 29 -4.53 -4.85 -4.77
C ARG A 29 -3.91 -4.58 -6.13
N GLU A 30 -3.92 -3.33 -6.58
CA GLU A 30 -3.55 -2.96 -7.96
C GLU A 30 -2.06 -2.70 -8.07
N ASP A 31 -1.50 -1.92 -7.14
CA ASP A 31 -0.09 -1.52 -7.20
C ASP A 31 0.80 -2.58 -6.55
N LEU A 32 0.44 -2.97 -5.32
CA LEU A 32 1.25 -3.86 -4.48
C LEU A 32 0.88 -5.33 -4.63
N LYS A 33 -0.20 -5.67 -5.33
CA LYS A 33 -0.64 -7.06 -5.59
C LYS A 33 -0.59 -7.96 -4.34
N VAL A 34 -0.86 -7.39 -3.16
CA VAL A 34 -0.92 -8.09 -1.88
C VAL A 34 -2.37 -8.19 -1.42
N ASP A 35 -2.69 -9.28 -0.72
CA ASP A 35 -3.97 -9.39 -0.04
C ASP A 35 -3.92 -8.77 1.37
N ILE A 36 -5.09 -8.72 2.03
CA ILE A 36 -5.20 -8.12 3.36
C ILE A 36 -4.42 -8.91 4.42
N SER A 37 -4.37 -10.24 4.32
CA SER A 37 -3.68 -11.08 5.29
C SER A 37 -2.16 -10.99 5.17
N GLU A 38 -1.65 -10.93 3.94
CA GLU A 38 -0.25 -10.67 3.65
C GLU A 38 0.16 -9.29 4.18
N PHE A 39 -0.67 -8.26 3.97
CA PHE A 39 -0.42 -6.92 4.50
C PHE A 39 -0.43 -6.86 6.03
N GLU A 40 -1.39 -7.53 6.68
CA GLU A 40 -1.44 -7.62 8.15
C GLU A 40 -0.19 -8.30 8.75
N ASN A 41 0.40 -9.26 8.02
CA ASN A 41 1.65 -9.89 8.43
C ASN A 41 2.89 -8.99 8.28
N LEU A 42 2.84 -7.96 7.42
CA LEU A 42 3.94 -7.00 7.23
C LEU A 42 4.00 -5.90 8.29
N ILE A 43 2.89 -5.64 8.98
CA ILE A 43 2.77 -4.56 9.97
C ILE A 43 2.95 -5.08 11.42
N LYS A 44 2.90 -6.41 11.60
CA LYS A 44 3.28 -7.06 12.86
C LYS A 44 4.79 -7.05 13.05
#